data_AF-A0A441TX40-F1
#
_entry.id   AF-A0A441TX40-F1
#
_cell.length_a   1.000
_cell.length_b   1.000
_cell.length_c   1.000
_cell.angle_alpha   90.00
_cell.angle_beta   90.00
_cell.angle_gamma   90.00
#
_symmetry.space_group_name_H-M   'P 1'
#
loop_
_entity.id
_entity.type
_entity.pdbx_description
1 polymer ?
#
loop_
_entity_poly.entity_id
_entity_poly.type
_entity_poly.pdbx_seq_one_letter_code
_entity_poly.pdbx_strand_id
1 'polypeptide(L)'
;AYDDALDFIAGRRDADQRAAKLEQLFQRDAADPKLLGLLKVPLYPYQAEGALFAVRTGRALIADDMGLGKTIQAIAAAEILARHFGVSKVLVVCPTSLKYQWQSEIMRFSGREGE
;
A
#
# COMPACT_ATOMS: atom_id res chain seq x y z
N ALA A 1 19.68 -2.48 -25.87
CA ALA A 1 18.87 -3.68 -26.19
C ALA A 1 18.87 -4.75 -25.08
N TYR A 2 19.45 -4.47 -23.89
CA TYR A 2 19.43 -5.37 -22.71
C TYR A 2 18.83 -4.69 -21.47
N ASP A 3 18.34 -3.46 -21.63
CA ASP A 3 17.88 -2.60 -20.52
C ASP A 3 16.56 -3.13 -19.94
N ASP A 4 15.69 -3.62 -20.82
CA ASP A 4 14.41 -4.25 -20.51
C ASP A 4 14.55 -5.54 -19.70
N ALA A 5 15.52 -6.40 -20.07
CA ALA A 5 15.80 -7.63 -19.35
C ALA A 5 16.34 -7.35 -17.94
N LEU A 6 17.23 -6.35 -17.80
CA LEU A 6 17.76 -5.94 -16.51
C LEU A 6 16.68 -5.32 -15.62
N ASP A 7 15.83 -4.45 -16.16
CA ASP A 7 14.69 -3.86 -15.45
C ASP A 7 13.68 -4.91 -14.99
N PHE A 8 13.43 -5.93 -15.82
CA PHE A 8 12.57 -7.05 -15.46
C PHE A 8 13.14 -7.84 -14.28
N ILE A 9 14.43 -8.20 -14.34
CA ILE A 9 15.11 -8.93 -13.28
C ILE A 9 15.15 -8.11 -11.97
N ALA A 10 15.48 -6.82 -12.07
CA ALA A 10 15.49 -5.91 -10.92
C ALA A 10 14.10 -5.83 -10.27
N GLY A 11 13.05 -5.61 -11.08
CA GLY A 11 11.68 -5.55 -10.59
C GLY A 11 11.21 -6.86 -9.94
N ARG A 12 11.63 -8.01 -10.47
CA ARG A 12 11.33 -9.33 -9.88
C ARG A 12 12.01 -9.50 -8.53
N ARG A 13 13.31 -9.17 -8.45
CA ARG A 13 14.08 -9.22 -7.21
C ARG A 13 13.49 -8.32 -6.13
N ASP A 14 13.10 -7.10 -6.48
CA ASP A 14 12.48 -6.17 -5.55
C ASP A 14 11.13 -6.70 -5.03
N ALA A 15 10.33 -7.32 -5.90
CA ALA A 15 9.07 -7.96 -5.49
C ALA A 15 9.30 -9.12 -4.52
N ASP A 16 10.27 -9.99 -4.82
CA ASP A 16 10.62 -11.13 -3.96
C ASP A 16 11.13 -10.65 -2.59
N GLN A 17 11.94 -9.59 -2.57
CA GLN A 17 12.42 -8.96 -1.32
C GLN A 17 11.27 -8.38 -0.49
N ARG A 18 10.31 -7.69 -1.13
CA ARG A 18 9.12 -7.17 -0.44
C ARG A 18 8.25 -8.31 0.09
N ALA A 19 8.04 -9.37 -0.68
CA ALA A 19 7.26 -10.53 -0.26
C ALA A 19 7.87 -11.20 0.97
N ALA A 20 9.16 -11.54 0.92
CA ALA A 20 9.86 -12.18 2.04
C ALA A 20 9.85 -11.30 3.31
N LYS A 21 10.01 -9.98 3.16
CA LYS A 21 9.95 -9.05 4.28
C LYS A 21 8.55 -8.94 4.87
N LEU A 22 7.50 -8.95 4.05
CA LEU A 22 6.12 -8.92 4.53
C LEU A 22 5.74 -10.19 5.30
N GLU A 23 6.19 -11.37 4.84
CA GLU A 23 5.99 -12.63 5.57
C GLU A 23 6.62 -12.61 6.96
N GLN A 24 7.80 -11.97 7.10
CA GLN A 24 8.45 -11.78 8.39
C GLN A 24 7.71 -10.79 9.29
N LEU A 25 7.14 -9.73 8.71
CA LEU A 25 6.44 -8.67 9.46
C LEU A 25 5.03 -9.08 9.91
N PHE A 26 4.29 -9.77 9.04
CA PHE A 26 2.88 -10.13 9.21
C PHE A 26 2.71 -11.65 9.10
N GLN A 27 2.93 -12.35 10.21
CA GLN A 27 2.96 -13.81 10.26
C GLN A 27 1.60 -14.46 9.95
N ARG A 28 0.51 -13.69 10.06
CA ARG A 28 -0.86 -14.13 9.76
C ARG A 28 -1.42 -13.46 8.50
N ASP A 29 -0.57 -12.92 7.64
CA ASP A 29 -0.96 -12.25 6.39
C ASP A 29 -2.03 -11.16 6.64
N ALA A 30 -3.06 -11.08 5.81
CA ALA A 30 -4.19 -10.16 5.93
C ALA A 30 -4.95 -10.24 7.28
N ALA A 31 -4.82 -11.34 8.02
CA ALA A 31 -5.43 -11.51 9.34
C ALA A 31 -4.51 -11.12 10.51
N ASP A 32 -3.31 -10.59 10.24
CA ASP A 32 -2.37 -10.17 11.28
C ASP A 32 -2.91 -8.94 12.05
N PRO A 33 -3.06 -9.01 13.39
CA PRO A 33 -3.56 -7.89 14.18
C PRO A 33 -2.74 -6.60 14.02
N LYS A 34 -1.43 -6.70 13.75
CA LYS A 34 -0.59 -5.51 13.50
C LYS A 34 -0.97 -4.82 12.21
N LEU A 35 -1.37 -5.59 11.20
CA LEU A 35 -1.82 -5.06 9.92
C LEU A 35 -3.24 -4.50 10.03
N LEU A 36 -4.15 -5.24 10.67
CA LEU A 36 -5.53 -4.79 10.88
C LEU A 36 -5.59 -3.48 11.70
N GLY A 37 -4.66 -3.30 12.65
CA GLY A 37 -4.50 -2.09 13.45
C GLY A 37 -3.45 -1.09 12.93
N LEU A 38 -2.98 -1.21 11.68
CA LEU A 38 -1.93 -0.36 11.13
C LEU A 38 -2.34 1.13 11.06
N LEU A 39 -3.61 1.35 10.74
CA LEU A 39 -4.25 2.66 10.59
C LEU A 39 -5.07 3.02 11.84
N LYS A 40 -5.49 4.28 11.94
CA LYS A 40 -6.38 4.78 13.00
C LYS A 40 -7.77 4.11 12.99
N VAL A 41 -8.16 3.57 11.84
CA VAL A 41 -9.39 2.80 11.64
C VAL A 41 -8.99 1.38 11.25
N PRO A 42 -9.56 0.34 11.87
CA PRO A 42 -9.19 -1.03 11.57
C PRO A 42 -9.56 -1.40 10.13
N LEU A 43 -8.67 -2.12 9.45
CA LEU A 43 -8.92 -2.65 8.11
C LEU A 43 -9.85 -3.86 8.18
N TYR A 44 -10.71 -4.03 7.17
CA TYR A 44 -11.30 -5.34 6.92
C TYR A 44 -10.26 -6.30 6.33
N PRO A 45 -10.39 -7.63 6.52
CA PRO A 45 -9.42 -8.59 5.99
C PRO A 45 -9.15 -8.45 4.49
N TYR A 46 -10.17 -8.22 3.67
CA TYR A 46 -9.99 -8.03 2.23
C TYR A 46 -9.24 -6.72 1.89
N GLN A 47 -9.36 -5.68 2.71
CA GLN A 47 -8.61 -4.43 2.52
C GLN A 47 -7.15 -4.60 2.92
N ALA A 48 -6.90 -5.37 3.98
CA ALA A 48 -5.55 -5.75 4.39
C ALA A 48 -4.87 -6.59 3.31
N GLU A 49 -5.59 -7.52 2.69
CA GLU A 49 -5.11 -8.30 1.54
C GLU A 49 -4.77 -7.40 0.34
N GLY A 50 -5.66 -6.47 -0.04
CA GLY A 50 -5.39 -5.52 -1.13
C GLY A 50 -4.17 -4.64 -0.88
N ALA A 51 -3.96 -4.19 0.36
CA ALA A 51 -2.78 -3.43 0.74
C ALA A 51 -1.50 -4.27 0.64
N LEU A 52 -1.51 -5.52 1.16
CA LEU A 52 -0.37 -6.43 1.04
C LEU A 52 -0.07 -6.79 -0.41
N PHE A 53 -1.10 -7.05 -1.22
CA PHE A 53 -0.95 -7.30 -2.65
C PHE A 53 -0.25 -6.15 -3.36
N ALA A 54 -0.65 -4.90 -3.09
CA ALA A 54 -0.03 -3.72 -3.67
C ALA A 54 1.45 -3.60 -3.29
N VAL A 55 1.79 -3.82 -2.01
CA VAL A 55 3.18 -3.75 -1.55
C VAL A 55 4.03 -4.90 -2.10
N ARG A 56 3.53 -6.15 -2.10
CA ARG A 56 4.24 -7.31 -2.66
C ARG A 56 4.59 -7.06 -4.13
N THR A 57 3.58 -6.72 -4.93
CA THR A 57 3.71 -6.60 -6.39
C THR A 57 4.47 -5.33 -6.79
N GLY A 58 4.36 -4.25 -6.02
CA GLY A 58 4.98 -2.95 -6.28
C GLY A 58 4.26 -2.16 -7.38
N ARG A 59 4.07 -2.76 -8.56
CA ARG A 59 3.21 -2.24 -9.64
C ARG A 59 1.90 -3.01 -9.64
N ALA A 60 0.86 -2.43 -9.04
CA ALA A 60 -0.41 -3.11 -8.83
C ALA A 60 -1.61 -2.28 -9.31
N LEU A 61 -2.66 -2.98 -9.74
CA LEU A 61 -3.98 -2.42 -9.99
C LEU A 61 -4.95 -2.97 -8.94
N ILE A 62 -5.51 -2.10 -8.11
CA ILE A 62 -6.60 -2.45 -7.19
C ILE A 62 -7.92 -2.15 -7.91
N ALA A 63 -8.60 -3.18 -8.39
CA ALA A 63 -9.81 -3.08 -9.20
C ALA A 63 -11.09 -3.51 -8.45
N ASP A 64 -11.08 -3.43 -7.12
CA ASP A 64 -12.26 -3.72 -6.30
C ASP A 64 -13.44 -2.83 -6.66
N ASP A 65 -14.66 -3.31 -6.40
CA ASP A 65 -15.89 -2.57 -6.66
C ASP A 65 -15.96 -1.22 -5.94
N MET A 66 -16.82 -0.35 -6.45
CA MET A 66 -17.08 0.95 -5.83
C MET A 66 -17.63 0.75 -4.41
N GLY A 67 -17.08 1.49 -3.44
CA GLY A 67 -17.50 1.41 -2.03
C GLY A 67 -16.67 0.46 -1.15
N LEU A 68 -15.84 -0.42 -1.72
CA LEU A 68 -15.01 -1.36 -0.94
C LEU A 68 -13.75 -0.72 -0.30
N GLY A 69 -13.51 0.57 -0.54
CA GLY A 69 -12.43 1.29 0.12
C GLY A 69 -11.05 1.14 -0.54
N LYS A 70 -10.98 1.25 -1.88
CA LYS A 70 -9.69 1.28 -2.60
C LYS A 70 -8.72 2.33 -2.05
N THR A 71 -9.24 3.49 -1.62
CA THR A 71 -8.42 4.56 -1.03
C THR A 71 -7.76 4.13 0.29
N ILE A 72 -8.50 3.50 1.20
CA ILE A 72 -7.93 3.03 2.48
C ILE A 72 -6.90 1.92 2.25
N GLN A 73 -7.09 1.06 1.25
CA GLN A 73 -6.08 0.06 0.85
C GLN A 73 -4.79 0.72 0.35
N ALA A 74 -4.90 1.75 -0.50
CA ALA A 74 -3.75 2.51 -0.99
C ALA A 74 -3.01 3.25 0.14
N ILE A 75 -3.74 3.83 1.09
CA ILE A 75 -3.16 4.48 2.28
C ILE A 75 -2.47 3.46 3.19
N ALA A 76 -3.08 2.28 3.40
CA ALA A 76 -2.45 1.19 4.15
C ALA A 76 -1.15 0.73 3.48
N ALA A 77 -1.14 0.54 2.16
CA ALA A 77 0.05 0.18 1.41
C ALA A 77 1.15 1.25 1.55
N ALA A 78 0.79 2.53 1.45
CA ALA A 78 1.72 3.65 1.68
C ALA A 78 2.29 3.65 3.10
N GLU A 79 1.49 3.36 4.13
CA GLU A 79 1.98 3.25 5.51
C GLU A 79 2.94 2.08 5.71
N ILE A 80 2.66 0.91 5.11
CA ILE A 80 3.57 -0.24 5.13
C ILE A 80 4.91 0.15 4.51
N LEU A 81 4.87 0.77 3.32
CA LEU A 81 6.06 1.24 2.61
C LEU A 81 6.86 2.26 3.42
N ALA A 82 6.18 3.22 4.06
CA ALA A 82 6.84 4.24 4.87
C ALA A 82 7.51 3.65 6.12
N ARG A 83 6.79 2.78 6.85
CA ARG A 83 7.29 2.23 8.13
C ARG A 83 8.33 1.14 7.97
N HIS A 84 8.27 0.38 6.87
CA HIS A 84 9.07 -0.83 6.72
C HIS A 84 10.01 -0.83 5.51
N PHE A 85 9.80 0.03 4.51
CA PHE A 85 10.59 0.04 3.27
C PHE A 85 11.33 1.37 3.02
N GLY A 86 11.31 2.30 3.99
CA GLY A 86 12.09 3.54 3.93
C GLY A 86 11.53 4.59 2.96
N VAL A 87 10.27 4.45 2.54
CA VAL A 87 9.62 5.45 1.68
C VAL A 87 9.29 6.69 2.50
N SER A 88 9.92 7.82 2.15
CA SER A 88 9.73 9.09 2.87
C SER A 88 8.68 10.00 2.24
N LYS A 89 8.37 9.82 0.95
CA LYS A 89 7.42 10.63 0.18
C LYS A 89 6.53 9.77 -0.71
N VAL A 90 5.26 10.11 -0.79
CA VAL A 90 4.25 9.44 -1.63
C VAL A 90 3.52 10.49 -2.45
N LEU A 91 3.46 10.30 -3.77
CA LEU A 91 2.73 11.17 -4.68
C LEU A 91 1.37 10.54 -5.00
N VAL A 92 0.29 11.27 -4.72
CA VAL A 92 -1.07 10.88 -5.13
C VAL A 92 -1.46 11.72 -6.34
N VAL A 93 -1.70 11.06 -7.47
CA VAL A 93 -2.25 11.69 -8.67
C VAL A 93 -3.74 11.32 -8.77
N CYS A 94 -4.61 12.32 -8.74
CA CYS A 94 -6.04 12.14 -8.80
C CYS A 94 -6.75 13.29 -9.56
N PRO A 95 -7.98 13.09 -10.05
CA PRO A 95 -8.81 14.17 -10.56
C PRO A 95 -8.95 15.32 -9.56
N THR A 96 -9.04 16.55 -10.07
CA THR A 96 -9.13 17.78 -9.25
C THR A 96 -10.23 17.71 -8.18
N SER A 97 -11.37 17.09 -8.49
CA SER A 97 -12.50 16.92 -7.59
C SER A 97 -12.22 16.03 -6.37
N LEU A 98 -11.23 15.14 -6.45
CA LEU A 98 -10.90 14.17 -5.40
C LEU A 98 -9.77 14.63 -4.48
N LYS A 99 -9.09 15.75 -4.77
CA LYS A 99 -7.93 16.22 -3.98
C LYS A 99 -8.25 16.38 -2.49
N TYR A 100 -9.36 17.07 -2.18
CA TYR A 100 -9.78 17.29 -0.79
C TYR A 100 -10.25 16.00 -0.12
N GLN A 101 -10.85 15.09 -0.88
CA GLN A 101 -11.22 13.77 -0.36
C GLN A 101 -9.98 12.97 0.03
N TRP A 102 -8.97 12.91 -0.84
CA TRP A 102 -7.69 12.25 -0.52
C TRP A 102 -7.02 12.86 0.70
N GLN A 103 -6.93 14.19 0.79
CA GLN A 103 -6.35 14.87 1.95
C GLN A 103 -7.09 14.50 3.25
N SER A 104 -8.42 14.55 3.23
CA SER A 104 -9.26 14.20 4.39
C SER A 104 -9.10 12.73 4.79
N GLU A 105 -9.07 11.81 3.82
CA GLU A 105 -8.92 10.38 4.08
C GLU A 105 -7.53 10.02 4.61
N ILE A 106 -6.45 10.65 4.10
CA ILE A 106 -5.09 10.48 4.63
C ILE A 106 -5.05 10.95 6.09
N MET A 107 -5.56 12.15 6.39
CA MET A 107 -5.58 12.66 7.76
C MET A 107 -6.42 11.79 8.71
N ARG A 108 -7.59 11.33 8.24
CA ARG A 108 -8.49 10.45 9.00
C ARG A 108 -7.86 9.10 9.31
N PHE A 109 -7.24 8.45 8.32
CA PHE A 109 -6.80 7.06 8.43
C PHE A 109 -5.36 6.91 8.94
N SER A 110 -4.42 7.77 8.54
CA SER A 110 -3.02 7.69 9.01
C SER A 110 -2.65 8.81 9.99
N GLY A 111 -3.39 9.93 9.99
CA GLY A 111 -3.00 11.10 10.78
C GLY A 111 -1.85 11.90 10.19
N ARG A 112 -1.45 11.62 8.94
CA ARG A 112 -0.48 12.45 8.23
C ARG A 112 -1.16 13.66 7.63
N GLU A 113 -0.41 14.75 7.56
CA GLU A 113 -0.80 15.94 6.81
C GLU A 113 -0.15 15.88 5.42
N GLY A 114 -0.91 16.29 4.41
CA GLY A 114 -0.35 16.51 3.08
C GLY A 114 0.24 17.92 3.04
N GLU A 115 1.56 18.02 3.08
CA GLU A 115 2.28 19.23 2.67
C GLU A 115 2.38 19.30 1.13
#